data_AF-A0A1J3FEC3-F1
#
_entry.id   AF-A0A1J3FEC3-F1
#
_cell.length_a   1.000
_cell.length_b   1.000
_cell.length_c   1.000
_cell.angle_alpha   90.00
_cell.angle_beta   90.00
_cell.angle_gamma   90.00
#
_symmetry.space_group_name_H-M   'P 1'
#
loop_
_entity.id
_entity.type
_entity.pdbx_description
1 polymer ?
#
loop_
_entity_poly.entity_id
_entity_poly.type
_entity_poly.pdbx_seq_one_letter_code
_entity_poly.pdbx_strand_id
1 'polypeptide(L)'
;LMVKSGFESALASQTSLLTMYLRCGLVDDSLRVFKCIKHPNQVTWTSFISGLVQNGREEMALAEFRKMMRDSTKPNSFTLSSALRGCSNL
;
A
#
# COMPACT_ATOMS: atom_id res chain seq x y z
N LEU A 1 1.10 -26.02 -7.10
CA LEU A 1 -0.18 -25.27 -6.98
C LEU A 1 -0.51 -24.89 -5.53
N MET A 2 -0.39 -25.79 -4.55
CA MET A 2 -0.69 -25.49 -3.14
C MET A 2 0.17 -24.36 -2.52
N VAL A 3 1.49 -24.33 -2.80
CA VAL A 3 2.39 -23.29 -2.26
C VAL A 3 2.02 -21.87 -2.75
N LYS A 4 1.58 -21.75 -4.01
CA LYS A 4 1.16 -20.46 -4.60
C LYS A 4 -0.12 -19.93 -3.94
N SER A 5 -1.11 -20.81 -3.77
CA SER A 5 -2.38 -20.46 -3.11
C SER A 5 -2.17 -20.11 -1.62
N GLY A 6 -1.30 -20.83 -0.91
CA GLY A 6 -0.94 -20.49 0.48
C GLY A 6 -0.28 -19.13 0.62
N PHE A 7 0.62 -18.76 -0.31
CA PHE A 7 1.25 -17.45 -0.34
C PHE A 7 0.27 -16.32 -0.65
N GLU A 8 -0.62 -16.51 -1.63
CA GLU A 8 -1.66 -15.54 -1.98
C GLU A 8 -2.64 -15.30 -0.83
N SER A 9 -3.03 -16.35 -0.11
CA SER A 9 -3.87 -16.24 1.09
C SER A 9 -3.18 -15.44 2.20
N ALA A 10 -1.91 -15.72 2.49
CA ALA A 10 -1.15 -14.99 3.49
C ALA A 10 -1.00 -13.50 3.13
N LEU A 11 -0.70 -13.20 1.86
CA LEU A 11 -0.60 -11.82 1.37
C LEU A 11 -1.94 -11.07 1.47
N ALA A 12 -3.06 -11.74 1.17
CA ALA A 12 -4.39 -11.17 1.30
C ALA A 12 -4.72 -10.83 2.76
N SER A 13 -4.38 -11.72 3.71
CA SER A 13 -4.55 -11.46 5.14
C SER A 13 -3.68 -10.28 5.61
N GLN A 14 -2.41 -10.22 5.21
CA GLN A 14 -1.51 -9.11 5.52
C GLN A 14 -2.01 -7.78 4.94
N THR A 15 -2.51 -7.79 3.70
CA THR A 15 -3.08 -6.60 3.04
C THR A 15 -4.37 -6.14 3.72
N SER A 16 -5.18 -7.07 4.21
CA SER A 16 -6.41 -6.76 4.96
C SER A 16 -6.06 -6.11 6.31
N LEU A 17 -5.08 -6.66 7.03
CA LEU A 17 -4.59 -6.10 8.30
C LEU A 17 -3.99 -4.70 8.10
N LEU A 18 -3.17 -4.53 7.06
CA LEU A 18 -2.62 -3.24 6.65
C LEU A 18 -3.72 -2.20 6.42
N THR A 19 -4.75 -2.57 5.65
CA THR A 19 -5.88 -1.70 5.32
C THR A 19 -6.69 -1.34 6.57
N MET A 20 -6.85 -2.28 7.50
CA MET A 20 -7.54 -2.04 8.77
C MET A 20 -6.79 -0.99 9.60
N TYR A 21 -5.48 -1.13 9.79
CA TYR A 21 -4.69 -0.14 10.52
C TYR A 21 -4.77 1.26 9.90
N LEU A 22 -4.71 1.37 8.57
CA LEU A 22 -4.88 2.65 7.87
C LEU A 22 -6.26 3.27 8.10
N ARG A 23 -7.33 2.47 8.07
CA ARG A 23 -8.70 2.95 8.33
C ARG A 23 -8.90 3.42 9.77
N CYS A 24 -8.13 2.88 10.72
CA CYS A 24 -8.12 3.31 12.11
C CYS A 24 -7.19 4.51 12.37
N GLY A 25 -6.49 5.02 11.37
CA GLY A 25 -5.48 6.08 11.52
C GLY A 25 -4.19 5.64 12.21
N LEU A 26 -4.01 4.32 12.41
CA LEU A 26 -2.83 3.72 13.02
C LEU A 26 -1.71 3.55 11.98
N VAL A 27 -1.22 4.68 11.45
CA VAL A 27 -0.27 4.71 10.34
C VAL A 27 1.04 3.99 10.67
N ASP A 28 1.57 4.16 11.88
CA ASP A 28 2.83 3.52 12.28
C ASP A 28 2.74 1.99 12.32
N ASP A 29 1.60 1.45 12.76
CA ASP A 29 1.35 0.01 12.74
C ASP A 29 1.14 -0.50 11.31
N SER A 30 0.46 0.28 10.47
CA SER A 30 0.34 -0.03 9.04
C SER A 30 1.72 -0.13 8.35
N LEU A 31 2.65 0.75 8.69
CA LEU A 31 4.04 0.73 8.20
C LEU A 31 4.78 -0.53 8.64
N ARG A 32 4.59 -0.97 9.89
CA ARG A 32 5.18 -2.21 10.40
C ARG A 32 4.66 -3.41 9.62
N VAL A 33 3.35 -3.49 9.41
CA VAL A 33 2.73 -4.56 8.60
C VAL A 33 3.28 -4.55 7.18
N PHE A 34 3.31 -3.37 6.52
CA PHE A 34 3.81 -3.26 5.15
C PHE A 34 5.26 -3.72 5.01
N LYS A 35 6.14 -3.36 5.96
CA LYS A 35 7.55 -3.81 5.99
C LYS A 35 7.71 -5.32 6.16
N CYS A 36 6.73 -6.01 6.73
CA CYS A 36 6.73 -7.47 6.85
C CYS A 36 6.30 -8.18 5.54
N ILE A 37 5.70 -7.46 4.60
CA ILE A 37 5.28 -8.02 3.31
C ILE A 37 6.49 -8.07 2.36
N LYS A 38 6.98 -9.28 2.07
CA LYS A 38 8.18 -9.47 1.23
C LYS A 38 7.97 -9.14 -0.25
N HIS A 39 6.78 -9.44 -0.78
CA HIS A 39 6.44 -9.24 -2.19
C HIS A 39 5.08 -8.58 -2.32
N PRO A 40 4.98 -7.28 -2.01
CA PRO A 40 3.73 -6.54 -2.16
C PRO A 40 3.30 -6.55 -3.63
N ASN A 41 2.07 -6.97 -3.90
CA ASN A 41 1.49 -6.91 -5.23
C ASN A 41 0.86 -5.54 -5.51
N GLN A 42 0.31 -5.33 -6.71
CA GLN A 42 -0.35 -4.08 -7.07
C GLN A 42 -1.45 -3.67 -6.07
N VAL A 43 -2.22 -4.62 -5.54
CA VAL A 43 -3.31 -4.34 -4.59
C VAL A 43 -2.75 -3.86 -3.26
N THR A 44 -1.73 -4.54 -2.72
CA THR A 44 -1.08 -4.13 -1.46
C THR A 44 -0.51 -2.71 -1.55
N TRP A 45 0.19 -2.39 -2.65
CA TRP A 45 0.71 -1.04 -2.89
C TRP A 45 -0.40 -0.01 -3.01
N THR A 46 -1.45 -0.30 -3.78
CA THR A 46 -2.60 0.60 -3.96
C THR A 46 -3.24 0.92 -2.61
N SER A 47 -3.56 -0.11 -1.82
CA SER A 47 -4.17 0.05 -0.49
C SER A 47 -3.31 0.89 0.43
N PHE A 48 -1.99 0.66 0.42
CA PHE A 48 -1.07 1.40 1.28
C PHE A 48 -1.00 2.88 0.91
N ILE A 49 -0.73 3.18 -0.36
CA ILE A 49 -0.60 4.56 -0.87
C ILE A 49 -1.91 5.34 -0.68
N SER A 50 -3.05 4.76 -1.05
CA SER A 50 -4.35 5.39 -0.86
C SER A 50 -4.65 5.65 0.62
N GLY A 51 -4.33 4.69 1.51
CA GLY A 51 -4.54 4.85 2.94
C GLY A 51 -3.64 5.93 3.57
N LEU A 52 -2.39 6.07 3.11
CA LEU A 52 -1.50 7.15 3.54
C LEU A 52 -2.05 8.53 3.17
N VAL A 53 -2.53 8.70 1.93
CA VAL A 53 -3.17 9.96 1.50
C VAL A 53 -4.43 10.26 2.31
N GLN A 54 -5.26 9.26 2.59
CA GLN A 54 -6.46 9.43 3.42
C GLN A 54 -6.14 9.85 4.86
N ASN A 55 -4.93 9.57 5.35
CA ASN A 55 -4.46 9.93 6.68
C ASN A 55 -3.60 11.20 6.72
N GLY A 56 -3.57 11.99 5.64
CA GLY A 56 -2.75 13.21 5.57
C GLY A 56 -1.25 12.91 5.71
N ARG A 57 -0.78 11.86 5.02
CA ARG A 57 0.63 11.48 4.93
C ARG A 57 1.11 11.52 3.49
N GLU A 58 0.88 12.66 2.83
CA GLU A 58 1.12 12.91 1.41
C GLU A 58 2.56 12.61 0.99
N GLU A 59 3.54 13.19 1.68
CA GLU A 59 4.97 13.00 1.36
C GLU A 59 5.37 11.52 1.42
N MET A 60 4.88 10.81 2.44
CA MET A 60 5.12 9.38 2.60
C MET A 60 4.43 8.58 1.48
N ALA A 61 3.18 8.90 1.17
CA ALA A 61 2.43 8.25 0.09
C ALA A 61 3.16 8.39 -1.26
N LEU A 62 3.69 9.57 -1.56
CA LEU A 62 4.45 9.81 -2.79
C LEU A 62 5.82 9.11 -2.78
N ALA A 63 6.48 9.03 -1.62
CA ALA A 63 7.72 8.28 -1.48
C ALA A 63 7.49 6.78 -1.74
N GLU A 64 6.41 6.21 -1.21
CA GLU A 64 6.01 4.82 -1.43
C GLU A 64 5.54 4.56 -2.87
N PHE A 65 4.82 5.51 -3.50
CA PHE A 65 4.51 5.44 -4.93
C PHE A 65 5.76 5.38 -5.80
N ARG A 66 6.78 6.20 -5.49
CA ARG A 66 8.07 6.15 -6.20
C ARG A 66 8.79 4.82 -5.99
N LYS A 67 8.66 4.18 -4.82
CA LYS A 67 9.20 2.83 -4.57
C LYS A 67 8.48 1.77 -5.41
N MET A 68 7.14 1.78 -5.42
CA MET A 68 6.33 0.88 -6.27
C MET A 68 6.78 0.92 -7.74
N MET A 69 7.03 2.12 -8.27
CA MET A 69 7.52 2.31 -9.64
C MET A 69 8.93 1.72 -9.86
N ARG A 70 9.83 1.87 -8.89
CA ARG A 70 11.19 1.28 -8.95
C ARG A 70 11.16 -0.24 -8.86
N ASP A 71 10.21 -0.79 -8.10
CA ASP A 71 9.98 -2.24 -8.00
C ASP A 71 9.26 -2.81 -9.24
N SER A 72 9.14 -2.02 -10.31
CA SER A 72 8.51 -2.38 -11.58
C SER A 72 7.06 -2.86 -11.44
N THR A 73 6.40 -2.50 -10.34
CA THR A 73 4.99 -2.79 -10.13
C THR A 73 4.17 -1.69 -10.78
N LYS A 74 3.44 -2.01 -11.84
CA LYS A 74 2.65 -1.03 -12.57
C LYS A 74 1.53 -0.47 -11.70
N PRO A 75 1.40 0.85 -11.51
CA PRO A 75 0.27 1.44 -10.81
C PRO A 75 -1.02 1.27 -11.62
N ASN A 76 -2.13 1.07 -10.93
CA ASN A 76 -3.46 1.12 -11.54
C ASN A 76 -4.04 2.55 -11.46
N SER A 77 -5.22 2.75 -12.04
CA SER A 77 -5.91 4.05 -12.03
C SER A 77 -6.10 4.59 -10.61
N PHE A 78 -6.50 3.75 -9.66
CA PHE A 78 -6.68 4.14 -8.26
C PHE A 78 -5.40 4.61 -7.59
N THR A 79 -4.28 3.93 -7.85
CA THR A 79 -2.97 4.32 -7.34
C THR A 79 -2.58 5.70 -7.89
N LEU A 80 -2.75 5.92 -9.20
CA LEU A 80 -2.42 7.19 -9.84
C LEU A 80 -3.32 8.33 -9.32
N SER A 81 -4.62 8.11 -9.21
CA SER A 81 -5.55 9.09 -8.62
C SER A 81 -5.18 9.44 -7.18
N SER A 82 -4.73 8.45 -6.40
CA SER A 82 -4.28 8.68 -5.02
C SER A 82 -3.00 9.50 -4.98
N ALA A 83 -2.00 9.16 -5.81
CA ALA A 83 -0.76 9.92 -5.92
C ALA A 83 -1.01 11.37 -6.37
N LEU A 84 -1.87 11.59 -7.37
CA LEU A 84 -2.25 12.93 -7.83
C LEU A 84 -2.92 13.75 -6.73
N ARG A 85 -3.84 13.13 -5.96
CA ARG A 85 -4.45 13.77 -4.77
C ARG A 85 -3.40 14.09 -3.71
N GLY A 86 -2.44 13.19 -3.49
CA GLY A 86 -1.32 13.44 -2.59
C GLY A 86 -0.52 14.68 -3.03
N CYS A 87 -0.25 14.82 -4.32
CA CYS A 87 0.43 16.01 -4.86
C CYS A 87 -0.39 17.31 -4.70
N SER A 88 -1.73 17.25 -4.82
CA SER A 88 -2.57 18.45 -4.67
C SER A 88 -2.73 18.92 -3.22
N ASN A 89 -2.40 18.06 -2.27
CA ASN A 89 -2.51 18.33 -0.83
C ASN A 89 -1.19 18.82 -0.21
N LEU A 90 -0.10 18.89 -0.99
CA LEU A 90 1.19 19.47 -0.59
C LEU A 90 1.19 20.98 -0.83
#